data_AF-A0A6I9Z143-F1
#
_entry.id   AF-A0A6I9Z143-F1
#
_cell.length_a   1.000
_cell.length_b   1.000
_cell.length_c   1.000
_cell.angle_alpha   90.00
_cell.angle_beta   90.00
_cell.angle_gamma   90.00
#
_symmetry.space_group_name_H-M   'P 1'
#
loop_
_entity.id
_entity.type
_entity.pdbx_description
1 polymer ?
#
loop_
_entity_poly.entity_id
_entity_poly.type
_entity_poly.pdbx_seq_one_letter_code
_entity_poly.pdbx_strand_id
1 'polypeptide(L)'
;MRLSMGDAIRSILNNQPETELALVLKWHLHKGLTAPDELALRALDIALMDTVCNTSGVVIDGYPVTIKQVDLLEEMKIIPIKIFELDIDIKEVLRRALLDKQSPNRPPYPLHDSSHIISLKNSCYKTQTEEIRPFYEEQHQNWYVLDGSHSKWWIWDKILKDTQAVTKQIQLYLERIRQGKAASIADMCITPNELLSRLGEFGQYCPVSLAEREELIDCSDSPSLKFAAEFRGHYYKMAGQKELDKFLKTPELYVPPLAPYPLPLLNNLPKRLTIADVKALFPMQAELQGFCPVTFLDGKQRYEALVPGDIEYAVLYREKLYIFENEEKLQRFMRKPEKYWKLTLPHKLPPLKEPIVLTALPLTGYLEQGVATSLIKAMNAVGCLKPKFPFLSVKRTALLFIAFHLKAYNPNSPDYVRKKYKMKLERFIDHCELIPYLGIKMTKKYKEPQNRPIDFDHKLQTFLSLKDVDPLA
;
A
#
# COMPACT_ATOMS: atom_id res chain seq x y z
N MET A 1 -26.85 28.97 -4.44
CA MET A 1 -26.41 30.15 -5.22
C MET A 1 -25.03 29.88 -5.80
N ARG A 2 -24.74 30.22 -7.07
CA ARG A 2 -23.36 30.17 -7.62
C ARG A 2 -22.69 31.50 -7.36
N LEU A 3 -21.47 31.49 -6.82
CA LEU A 3 -20.72 32.70 -6.51
C LEU A 3 -19.26 32.54 -6.99
N SER A 4 -18.89 33.29 -8.03
CA SER A 4 -17.48 33.47 -8.38
C SER A 4 -16.89 34.65 -7.61
N MET A 5 -15.56 34.71 -7.49
CA MET A 5 -14.90 35.87 -6.87
C MET A 5 -15.24 37.18 -7.60
N GLY A 6 -15.40 37.12 -8.92
CA GLY A 6 -15.83 38.26 -9.72
C GLY A 6 -17.29 38.68 -9.47
N ASP A 7 -18.18 37.74 -9.10
CA ASP A 7 -19.54 38.07 -8.68
C ASP A 7 -19.53 38.75 -7.30
N ALA A 8 -18.75 38.25 -6.36
CA ALA A 8 -18.62 38.83 -5.02
C ALA A 8 -18.12 40.28 -5.08
N ILE A 9 -17.02 40.53 -5.81
CA ILE A 9 -16.49 41.88 -6.00
C ILE A 9 -17.54 42.79 -6.66
N ARG A 10 -18.18 42.35 -7.74
CA ARG A 10 -19.22 43.15 -8.42
C ARG A 10 -20.41 43.46 -7.52
N SER A 11 -20.82 42.52 -6.65
CA SER A 11 -21.89 42.75 -5.68
C SER A 11 -21.56 43.92 -4.76
N ILE A 12 -20.35 43.95 -4.20
CA ILE A 12 -19.90 45.06 -3.34
C ILE A 12 -19.83 46.38 -4.12
N LEU A 13 -19.23 46.36 -5.32
CA LEU A 13 -19.07 47.57 -6.13
C LEU A 13 -20.40 48.20 -6.56
N ASN A 14 -21.42 47.37 -6.82
CA ASN A 14 -22.72 47.82 -7.30
C ASN A 14 -23.68 48.18 -6.15
N ASN A 15 -23.70 47.37 -5.09
CA ASN A 15 -24.69 47.51 -4.02
C ASN A 15 -24.18 48.37 -2.85
N GLN A 16 -22.86 48.46 -2.66
CA GLN A 16 -22.22 49.16 -1.54
C GLN A 16 -21.05 50.06 -2.01
N PRO A 17 -21.28 50.97 -2.99
CA PRO A 17 -20.22 51.69 -3.68
C PRO A 17 -19.41 52.65 -2.81
N GLU A 18 -19.98 53.12 -1.69
CA GLU A 18 -19.40 54.10 -0.77
C GLU A 18 -18.57 53.48 0.36
N THR A 19 -18.51 52.15 0.44
CA THR A 19 -17.72 51.47 1.47
C THR A 19 -16.22 51.60 1.18
N GLU A 20 -15.40 51.62 2.24
CA GLU A 20 -13.93 51.65 2.10
C GLU A 20 -13.44 50.51 1.19
N LEU A 21 -13.98 49.30 1.38
CA LEU A 21 -13.65 48.14 0.56
C LEU A 21 -13.95 48.40 -0.94
N ALA A 22 -15.13 48.94 -1.26
CA ALA A 22 -15.49 49.26 -2.64
C ALA A 22 -14.58 50.34 -3.24
N LEU A 23 -14.24 51.38 -2.46
CA LEU A 23 -13.37 52.46 -2.90
C LEU A 23 -11.95 51.97 -3.21
N VAL A 24 -11.37 51.15 -2.32
CA VAL A 24 -10.03 50.58 -2.52
C VAL A 24 -10.01 49.57 -3.68
N LEU A 25 -11.06 48.75 -3.82
CA LEU A 25 -11.19 47.84 -4.97
C LEU A 25 -11.30 48.63 -6.28
N LYS A 26 -12.15 49.67 -6.36
CA LYS A 26 -12.25 50.55 -7.54
C LYS A 26 -10.91 51.19 -7.88
N TRP A 27 -10.16 51.64 -6.88
CA TRP A 27 -8.84 52.24 -7.11
C TRP A 27 -7.87 51.28 -7.78
N HIS A 28 -7.82 50.02 -7.35
CA HIS A 28 -6.95 48.99 -7.98
C HIS A 28 -7.41 48.70 -9.42
N LEU A 29 -8.72 48.48 -9.59
CA LEU A 29 -9.30 48.12 -10.88
C LEU A 29 -9.19 49.25 -11.92
N HIS A 30 -9.40 50.51 -11.52
CA HIS A 30 -9.24 51.67 -12.41
C HIS A 30 -7.78 51.88 -12.87
N LYS A 31 -6.81 51.37 -12.12
CA LYS A 31 -5.39 51.36 -12.50
C LYS A 31 -5.02 50.17 -13.39
N GLY A 32 -5.96 49.27 -13.70
CA GLY A 32 -5.71 48.04 -14.44
C GLY A 32 -4.98 46.97 -13.62
N LEU A 33 -4.94 47.10 -12.29
CA LEU A 33 -4.36 46.08 -11.40
C LEU A 33 -5.40 45.02 -11.04
N THR A 34 -4.92 43.82 -10.68
CA THR A 34 -5.77 42.77 -10.11
C THR A 34 -6.20 43.15 -8.69
N ALA A 35 -7.37 42.69 -8.26
CA ALA A 35 -7.79 42.82 -6.88
C ALA A 35 -6.83 41.99 -5.99
N PRO A 36 -6.24 42.58 -4.93
CA PRO A 36 -5.47 41.84 -3.94
C PRO A 36 -6.33 40.74 -3.28
N ASP A 37 -5.72 39.58 -3.00
CA ASP A 37 -6.43 38.40 -2.46
C ASP A 37 -7.17 38.73 -1.16
N GLU A 38 -6.58 39.56 -0.30
CA GLU A 38 -7.15 39.96 0.99
C GLU A 38 -8.43 40.79 0.82
N LEU A 39 -8.45 41.68 -0.18
CA LEU A 39 -9.64 42.49 -0.48
C LEU A 39 -10.71 41.67 -1.20
N ALA A 40 -10.29 40.77 -2.09
CA ALA A 40 -11.19 39.86 -2.77
C ALA A 40 -11.88 38.93 -1.76
N LEU A 41 -11.13 38.39 -0.79
CA LEU A 41 -11.69 37.51 0.22
C LEU A 41 -12.64 38.25 1.18
N ARG A 42 -12.35 39.50 1.56
CA ARG A 42 -13.32 40.33 2.31
C ARG A 42 -14.61 40.56 1.53
N ALA A 43 -14.51 40.75 0.21
CA ALA A 43 -15.69 40.85 -0.64
C ALA A 43 -16.49 39.54 -0.67
N LEU A 44 -15.79 38.40 -0.70
CA LEU A 44 -16.41 37.07 -0.60
C LEU A 44 -17.13 36.91 0.75
N ASP A 45 -16.46 37.20 1.86
CA ASP A 45 -17.02 37.08 3.22
C ASP A 45 -18.33 37.86 3.36
N ILE A 46 -18.36 39.12 2.94
CA ILE A 46 -19.58 39.94 2.96
C ILE A 46 -20.67 39.33 2.04
N ALA A 47 -20.31 38.80 0.88
CA ALA A 47 -21.27 38.14 0.00
C ALA A 47 -21.83 36.83 0.59
N LEU A 48 -21.06 36.14 1.45
CA LEU A 48 -21.51 34.95 2.17
C LEU A 48 -22.48 35.29 3.32
N MET A 49 -22.46 36.52 3.84
CA MET A 49 -23.41 36.98 4.86
C MET A 49 -24.84 37.15 4.31
N ASP A 50 -25.05 37.09 2.99
CA ASP A 50 -26.38 37.14 2.39
C ASP A 50 -27.27 36.01 2.95
N THR A 51 -28.53 36.35 3.24
CA THR A 51 -29.54 35.41 3.73
C THR A 51 -29.66 34.14 2.89
N VAL A 52 -29.54 34.25 1.56
CA VAL A 52 -29.66 33.11 0.63
C VAL A 52 -28.49 32.14 0.80
N CYS A 53 -27.27 32.67 1.00
CA CYS A 53 -26.08 31.87 1.25
C CYS A 53 -26.23 31.07 2.55
N ASN A 54 -26.76 31.71 3.60
CA ASN A 54 -26.96 31.07 4.91
C ASN A 54 -28.07 30.02 4.92
N THR A 55 -29.16 30.21 4.15
CA THR A 55 -30.29 29.26 4.16
C THR A 55 -30.14 28.12 3.16
N SER A 56 -29.60 28.43 1.97
CA SER A 56 -29.62 27.52 0.81
C SER A 56 -28.24 26.98 0.45
N GLY A 57 -27.19 27.49 1.08
CA GLY A 57 -25.81 27.20 0.73
C GLY A 57 -25.33 27.93 -0.53
N VAL A 58 -24.01 27.86 -0.71
CA VAL A 58 -23.28 28.52 -1.80
C VAL A 58 -22.39 27.51 -2.52
N VAL A 59 -22.24 27.70 -3.83
CA VAL A 59 -21.21 27.03 -4.64
C VAL A 59 -20.21 28.08 -5.04
N ILE A 60 -19.01 27.99 -4.48
CA ILE A 60 -17.89 28.86 -4.83
C ILE A 60 -17.26 28.30 -6.10
N ASP A 61 -17.18 29.13 -7.14
CA ASP A 61 -16.69 28.72 -8.46
C ASP A 61 -15.34 29.35 -8.76
N GLY A 62 -14.32 28.50 -8.95
CA GLY A 62 -12.97 28.89 -9.35
C GLY A 62 -12.12 29.51 -8.24
N TYR A 63 -12.41 29.22 -6.97
CA TYR A 63 -11.63 29.69 -5.81
C TYR A 63 -11.71 28.66 -4.67
N PRO A 64 -10.62 28.40 -3.93
CA PRO A 64 -9.26 28.94 -4.08
C PRO A 64 -8.49 28.27 -5.23
N VAL A 65 -7.46 28.97 -5.72
CA VAL A 65 -6.53 28.47 -6.76
C VAL A 65 -5.06 28.58 -6.37
N THR A 66 -4.72 29.14 -5.20
CA THR A 66 -3.34 29.19 -4.69
C THR A 66 -3.29 28.86 -3.20
N ILE A 67 -2.13 28.43 -2.70
CA ILE A 67 -1.93 28.14 -1.26
C ILE A 67 -2.24 29.39 -0.41
N LYS A 68 -1.78 30.58 -0.84
CA LYS A 68 -2.07 31.83 -0.13
C LYS A 68 -3.58 32.07 0.06
N GLN A 69 -4.38 31.72 -0.95
CA GLN A 69 -5.84 31.84 -0.86
C GLN A 69 -6.46 30.81 0.07
N VAL A 70 -5.88 29.61 0.14
CA VAL A 70 -6.25 28.58 1.13
C VAL A 70 -5.96 29.09 2.55
N ASP A 71 -4.77 29.62 2.79
CA ASP A 71 -4.40 30.17 4.10
C ASP A 71 -5.36 31.29 4.55
N LEU A 72 -5.69 32.21 3.64
CA LEU A 72 -6.62 33.29 3.92
C LEU A 72 -8.05 32.77 4.21
N LEU A 73 -8.53 31.74 3.50
CA LEU A 73 -9.83 31.11 3.80
C LEU A 73 -9.85 30.47 5.19
N GLU A 74 -8.76 29.81 5.59
CA GLU A 74 -8.60 29.19 6.90
C GLU A 74 -8.54 30.22 8.04
N GLU A 75 -7.87 31.36 7.81
CA GLU A 75 -7.87 32.50 8.74
C GLU A 75 -9.28 33.05 8.94
N MET A 76 -10.04 33.20 7.85
CA MET A 76 -11.42 33.69 7.87
C MET A 76 -12.46 32.64 8.29
N LYS A 77 -12.05 31.39 8.53
CA LYS A 77 -12.93 30.25 8.88
C LYS A 77 -14.01 29.96 7.84
N ILE A 78 -13.71 30.22 6.57
CA ILE A 78 -14.57 29.87 5.44
C ILE A 78 -14.11 28.51 4.91
N ILE A 79 -14.69 27.43 5.46
CA ILE A 79 -14.32 26.05 5.12
C ILE A 79 -15.35 25.48 4.14
N PRO A 80 -14.96 25.11 2.90
CA PRO A 80 -15.84 24.42 1.98
C PRO A 80 -16.23 23.05 2.54
N ILE A 81 -17.53 22.73 2.56
CA ILE A 81 -18.01 21.41 3.02
C ILE A 81 -17.57 20.29 2.07
N LYS A 82 -17.51 20.59 0.77
CA LYS A 82 -17.09 19.65 -0.26
C LYS A 82 -16.44 20.41 -1.41
N ILE A 83 -15.34 19.88 -1.94
CA ILE A 83 -14.67 20.44 -3.12
C ILE A 83 -14.75 19.41 -4.24
N PHE A 84 -15.33 19.80 -5.37
CA PHE A 84 -15.45 18.95 -6.54
C PHE A 84 -14.42 19.36 -7.59
N GLU A 85 -13.46 18.48 -7.85
CA GLU A 85 -12.51 18.62 -8.96
C GLU A 85 -13.05 17.88 -10.18
N LEU A 86 -13.21 18.59 -11.30
CA LEU A 86 -13.58 17.97 -12.58
C LEU A 86 -12.30 17.70 -13.38
N ASP A 87 -11.75 16.51 -13.26
CA ASP A 87 -10.54 16.10 -13.99
C ASP A 87 -10.89 15.78 -15.45
N ILE A 88 -10.19 16.44 -16.37
CA ILE A 88 -10.42 16.35 -17.82
C ILE A 88 -9.07 16.36 -18.52
N ASP A 89 -8.90 15.49 -19.51
CA ASP A 89 -7.72 15.51 -20.37
C ASP A 89 -7.65 16.81 -21.20
N ILE A 90 -6.44 17.35 -21.38
CA ILE A 90 -6.22 18.59 -22.12
C ILE A 90 -6.77 18.55 -23.55
N LYS A 91 -6.78 17.38 -24.21
CA LYS A 91 -7.33 17.25 -25.57
C LYS A 91 -8.84 17.55 -25.57
N GLU A 92 -9.55 17.05 -24.56
CA GLU A 92 -10.99 17.29 -24.42
C GLU A 92 -11.28 18.74 -24.01
N VAL A 93 -10.45 19.34 -23.14
CA VAL A 93 -10.53 20.77 -22.81
C VAL A 93 -10.39 21.64 -24.07
N LEU A 94 -9.36 21.39 -24.88
CA LEU A 94 -9.12 22.14 -26.13
C LEU A 94 -10.26 21.93 -27.14
N ARG A 95 -10.79 20.70 -27.24
CA ARG A 95 -11.94 20.40 -28.11
C ARG A 95 -13.18 21.17 -27.69
N ARG A 96 -13.52 21.19 -26.40
CA ARG A 96 -14.66 21.93 -25.85
C ARG A 96 -14.51 23.44 -26.05
N ALA A 97 -13.32 23.98 -25.79
CA ALA A 97 -13.05 25.40 -26.01
C ALA A 97 -13.17 25.81 -27.49
N LEU A 98 -12.83 24.93 -28.42
CA LEU A 98 -13.00 25.19 -29.86
C LEU A 98 -14.48 25.22 -30.27
N LEU A 99 -15.32 24.39 -29.66
CA LEU A 99 -16.77 24.44 -29.84
C LEU A 99 -17.39 25.69 -29.22
N ASP A 100 -16.92 26.11 -28.03
CA ASP A 100 -17.41 27.33 -27.38
C ASP A 100 -17.14 28.59 -28.20
N LYS A 101 -16.03 28.63 -28.97
CA LYS A 101 -15.75 29.72 -29.93
C LYS A 101 -16.80 29.85 -31.03
N GLN A 102 -17.47 28.76 -31.37
CA GLN A 102 -18.52 28.71 -32.40
C GLN A 102 -19.91 28.99 -31.83
N SER A 103 -20.03 29.19 -30.51
CA SER A 103 -21.30 29.42 -29.84
C SER A 103 -21.90 30.78 -30.20
N PRO A 104 -23.22 30.87 -30.47
CA PRO A 104 -23.90 32.13 -30.75
C PRO A 104 -24.00 33.05 -29.53
N ASN A 105 -23.83 32.52 -28.31
CA ASN A 105 -23.97 33.26 -27.05
C ASN A 105 -22.64 33.88 -26.57
N ARG A 106 -21.76 34.26 -27.50
CA ARG A 106 -20.44 34.79 -27.15
C ARG A 106 -20.53 36.25 -26.65
N PRO A 107 -19.77 36.65 -25.62
CA PRO A 107 -19.68 38.05 -25.22
C PRO A 107 -19.20 38.93 -26.38
N PRO A 108 -19.61 40.22 -26.44
CA PRO A 108 -19.26 41.12 -27.54
C PRO A 108 -17.78 41.57 -27.52
N TYR A 109 -17.00 41.16 -26.51
CA TYR A 109 -15.59 41.53 -26.33
C TYR A 109 -14.65 40.33 -26.53
N PRO A 110 -13.38 40.58 -26.94
CA PRO A 110 -12.39 39.52 -27.13
C PRO A 110 -12.14 38.70 -25.86
N LEU A 111 -12.04 37.38 -26.00
CA LEU A 111 -11.69 36.47 -24.92
C LEU A 111 -10.28 35.89 -25.12
N HIS A 112 -9.57 35.66 -24.02
CA HIS A 112 -8.26 35.00 -24.01
C HIS A 112 -8.42 33.47 -24.08
N ASP A 113 -8.88 32.99 -25.24
CA ASP A 113 -9.25 31.60 -25.51
C ASP A 113 -8.46 30.95 -26.67
N SER A 114 -7.30 31.49 -27.04
CA SER A 114 -6.41 30.82 -27.99
C SER A 114 -5.95 29.45 -27.45
N SER A 115 -5.67 28.49 -28.32
CA SER A 115 -5.22 27.15 -27.90
C SER A 115 -3.98 27.24 -27.02
N HIS A 116 -3.04 28.12 -27.36
CA HIS A 116 -1.83 28.37 -26.58
C HIS A 116 -2.15 28.89 -25.17
N ILE A 117 -3.06 29.88 -25.04
CA ILE A 117 -3.45 30.44 -23.74
C ILE A 117 -4.19 29.39 -22.90
N ILE A 118 -5.08 28.60 -23.50
CA ILE A 118 -5.80 27.54 -22.79
C ILE A 118 -4.84 26.48 -22.26
N SER A 119 -3.86 26.06 -23.07
CA SER A 119 -2.82 25.11 -22.62
C SER A 119 -2.01 25.65 -21.46
N LEU A 120 -1.63 26.94 -21.49
CA LEU A 120 -0.94 27.59 -20.38
C LEU A 120 -1.81 27.63 -19.12
N LYS A 121 -3.08 28.05 -19.24
CA LYS A 121 -4.04 28.08 -18.12
C LYS A 121 -4.24 26.69 -17.50
N ASN A 122 -4.39 25.66 -18.33
CA ASN A 122 -4.53 24.29 -17.85
C ASN A 122 -3.26 23.80 -17.14
N SER A 123 -2.08 24.15 -17.63
CA SER A 123 -0.82 23.82 -16.95
C SER A 123 -0.76 24.48 -15.56
N CYS A 124 -1.04 25.78 -15.47
CA CYS A 124 -1.05 26.49 -14.19
C CYS A 124 -2.10 25.90 -13.23
N TYR A 125 -3.31 25.62 -13.72
CA TYR A 125 -4.38 24.99 -12.95
C TYR A 125 -3.94 23.64 -12.38
N LYS A 126 -3.34 22.76 -13.18
CA LYS A 126 -2.89 21.44 -12.71
C LYS A 126 -1.81 21.56 -11.64
N THR A 127 -0.79 22.39 -11.86
CA THR A 127 0.27 22.62 -10.88
C THR A 127 -0.30 23.15 -9.56
N GLN A 128 -1.16 24.16 -9.62
CA GLN A 128 -1.78 24.75 -8.44
C GLN A 128 -2.72 23.78 -7.71
N THR A 129 -3.50 22.99 -8.45
CA THR A 129 -4.42 22.00 -7.88
C THR A 129 -3.65 20.88 -7.17
N GLU A 130 -2.55 20.41 -7.76
CA GLU A 130 -1.65 19.42 -7.14
C GLU A 130 -1.00 19.95 -5.85
N GLU A 131 -0.76 21.25 -5.76
CA GLU A 131 -0.23 21.90 -4.55
C GLU A 131 -1.27 22.04 -3.43
N ILE A 132 -2.52 22.41 -3.74
CA ILE A 132 -3.57 22.64 -2.72
C ILE A 132 -4.31 21.37 -2.30
N ARG A 133 -4.37 20.34 -3.16
CA ARG A 133 -5.14 19.11 -2.90
C ARG A 133 -4.69 18.39 -1.61
N PRO A 134 -3.39 18.16 -1.35
CA PRO A 134 -2.95 17.48 -0.14
C PRO A 134 -3.42 18.15 1.14
N PHE A 135 -3.43 19.50 1.17
CA PHE A 135 -3.92 20.25 2.32
C PHE A 135 -5.38 19.89 2.65
N TYR A 136 -6.28 19.91 1.66
CA TYR A 136 -7.69 19.61 1.88
C TYR A 136 -7.95 18.13 2.15
N GLU A 137 -7.19 17.23 1.53
CA GLU A 137 -7.28 15.79 1.79
C GLU A 137 -6.84 15.44 3.23
N GLU A 138 -5.78 16.07 3.72
CA GLU A 138 -5.25 15.82 5.08
C GLU A 138 -6.01 16.57 6.17
N GLN A 139 -6.31 17.85 5.97
CA GLN A 139 -6.93 18.69 6.99
C GLN A 139 -8.45 18.50 7.06
N HIS A 140 -9.14 18.37 5.93
CA HIS A 140 -10.61 18.43 5.91
C HIS A 140 -11.28 17.17 5.36
N GLN A 141 -10.55 16.30 4.65
CA GLN A 141 -11.08 15.09 4.01
C GLN A 141 -12.28 15.37 3.08
N ASN A 142 -12.31 16.56 2.46
CA ASN A 142 -13.47 17.09 1.74
C ASN A 142 -13.26 17.19 0.21
N TRP A 143 -12.12 16.77 -0.31
CA TRP A 143 -11.80 16.81 -1.74
C TRP A 143 -12.38 15.60 -2.49
N TYR A 144 -13.01 15.83 -3.64
CA TYR A 144 -13.60 14.78 -4.45
C TYR A 144 -13.35 14.99 -5.95
N VAL A 145 -12.58 14.06 -6.54
CA VAL A 145 -12.23 14.07 -7.95
C VAL A 145 -13.26 13.29 -8.78
N LEU A 146 -13.73 13.91 -9.86
CA LEU A 146 -14.70 13.37 -10.80
C LEU A 146 -14.13 13.41 -12.22
N ASP A 147 -14.34 12.35 -13.01
CA ASP A 147 -14.05 12.39 -14.44
C ASP A 147 -15.05 13.31 -15.16
N GLY A 148 -14.57 14.49 -15.55
CA GLY A 148 -15.34 15.50 -16.26
C GLY A 148 -15.53 15.22 -17.76
N SER A 149 -15.00 14.09 -18.27
CA SER A 149 -15.17 13.64 -19.65
C SER A 149 -16.57 13.07 -19.91
N HIS A 150 -17.29 12.69 -18.86
CA HIS A 150 -18.68 12.23 -18.93
C HIS A 150 -19.67 13.32 -19.35
N SER A 151 -20.93 12.91 -19.61
CA SER A 151 -21.99 13.83 -19.99
C SER A 151 -22.37 14.78 -18.84
N LYS A 152 -22.85 15.99 -19.18
CA LYS A 152 -23.31 16.99 -18.19
C LYS A 152 -24.34 16.41 -17.21
N TRP A 153 -25.24 15.56 -17.70
CA TRP A 153 -26.26 14.91 -16.88
C TRP A 153 -25.69 13.92 -15.88
N TRP A 154 -24.70 13.13 -16.29
CA TRP A 154 -24.05 12.17 -15.39
C TRP A 154 -23.28 12.90 -14.28
N ILE A 155 -22.52 13.93 -14.63
CA ILE A 155 -21.76 14.75 -13.66
C ILE A 155 -22.75 15.41 -12.68
N TRP A 156 -23.82 16.01 -13.19
CA TRP A 156 -24.86 16.62 -12.38
C TRP A 156 -25.52 15.64 -11.41
N ASP A 157 -25.95 14.47 -11.89
CA ASP A 157 -26.56 13.42 -11.05
C ASP A 157 -25.60 12.95 -9.95
N LYS A 158 -24.31 12.78 -10.29
CA LYS A 158 -23.30 12.34 -9.35
C LYS A 158 -23.05 13.37 -8.24
N ILE A 159 -22.83 14.63 -8.60
CA ILE A 159 -22.64 15.74 -7.65
C ILE A 159 -23.90 15.94 -6.79
N LEU A 160 -25.08 15.86 -7.39
CA LEU A 160 -26.35 16.00 -6.68
C LEU A 160 -26.50 14.93 -5.60
N LYS A 161 -26.25 13.65 -5.94
CA LYS A 161 -26.32 12.53 -4.99
C LYS A 161 -25.35 12.70 -3.82
N ASP A 162 -24.11 13.11 -4.12
CA ASP A 162 -23.08 13.32 -3.09
C ASP A 162 -23.45 14.49 -2.17
N THR A 163 -23.85 15.62 -2.75
CA THR A 163 -24.28 16.81 -2.01
C THR A 163 -25.50 16.52 -1.13
N GLN A 164 -26.48 15.74 -1.63
CA GLN A 164 -27.64 15.31 -0.85
C GLN A 164 -27.25 14.41 0.32
N ALA A 165 -26.29 13.51 0.12
CA ALA A 165 -25.79 12.63 1.19
C ALA A 165 -25.13 13.45 2.30
N VAL A 166 -24.23 14.38 1.94
CA VAL A 166 -23.54 15.26 2.89
C VAL A 166 -24.54 16.16 3.62
N THR A 167 -25.49 16.77 2.90
CA THR A 167 -26.52 17.62 3.51
C THR A 167 -27.37 16.84 4.51
N LYS A 168 -27.81 15.63 4.14
CA LYS A 168 -28.57 14.74 5.02
C LYS A 168 -27.77 14.37 6.27
N GLN A 169 -26.47 14.14 6.12
CA GLN A 169 -25.59 13.82 7.23
C GLN A 169 -25.42 15.00 8.19
N ILE A 170 -25.21 16.21 7.69
CA ILE A 170 -25.14 17.43 8.51
C ILE A 170 -26.45 17.63 9.28
N GLN A 171 -27.60 17.49 8.61
CA GLN A 171 -28.91 17.60 9.25
C GLN A 171 -29.10 16.55 10.34
N LEU A 172 -28.77 15.29 10.05
CA LEU A 172 -28.84 14.20 11.02
C LEU A 172 -27.92 14.44 12.22
N TYR A 173 -26.71 14.94 11.97
CA TYR A 173 -25.77 15.29 13.02
C TYR A 173 -26.37 16.36 13.95
N LEU A 174 -26.81 17.49 13.39
CA LEU A 174 -27.40 18.59 14.17
C LEU A 174 -28.64 18.14 14.97
N GLU A 175 -29.51 17.33 14.36
CA GLU A 175 -30.69 16.80 15.05
C GLU A 175 -30.31 15.90 16.23
N ARG A 176 -29.36 14.97 16.03
CA ARG A 176 -28.95 14.02 17.06
C ARG A 176 -28.22 14.71 18.21
N ILE A 177 -27.32 15.64 17.93
CA ILE A 177 -26.62 16.41 18.95
C ILE A 177 -27.60 17.25 19.76
N ARG A 178 -28.58 17.90 19.12
CA ARG A 178 -29.65 18.63 19.83
C ARG A 178 -30.48 17.72 20.75
N GLN A 179 -30.68 16.46 20.38
CA GLN A 179 -31.35 15.45 21.20
C GLN A 179 -30.44 14.84 22.29
N GLY A 180 -29.17 15.24 22.36
CA GLY A 180 -28.19 14.67 23.28
C GLY A 180 -27.76 13.23 22.92
N LYS A 181 -27.95 12.80 21.67
CA LYS A 181 -27.58 11.47 21.16
C LYS A 181 -26.23 11.54 20.45
N ALA A 182 -25.56 10.40 20.33
CA ALA A 182 -24.33 10.31 19.54
C ALA A 182 -24.61 10.48 18.04
N ALA A 183 -23.71 11.12 17.31
CA ALA A 183 -23.82 11.37 15.89
C ALA A 183 -22.51 11.04 15.15
N SER A 184 -22.61 10.59 13.90
CA SER A 184 -21.44 10.35 13.04
C SER A 184 -20.77 11.66 12.70
N ILE A 185 -19.44 11.69 12.74
CA ILE A 185 -18.64 12.85 12.34
C ILE A 185 -17.89 12.65 11.01
N ALA A 186 -18.18 11.56 10.29
CA ALA A 186 -17.64 11.35 8.96
C ALA A 186 -17.97 12.57 8.07
N ASP A 187 -17.06 12.97 7.19
CA ASP A 187 -17.30 14.04 6.20
C ASP A 187 -17.74 15.41 6.80
N MET A 188 -17.52 15.66 8.09
CA MET A 188 -17.85 16.92 8.77
C MET A 188 -16.72 17.96 8.73
N CYS A 189 -15.67 17.73 7.92
CA CYS A 189 -14.50 18.62 7.79
C CYS A 189 -13.76 18.89 9.12
N ILE A 190 -13.67 17.88 9.98
CA ILE A 190 -12.97 18.00 11.27
C ILE A 190 -11.48 17.81 11.06
N THR A 191 -10.70 18.79 11.51
CA THR A 191 -9.24 18.75 11.39
C THR A 191 -8.61 17.73 12.33
N PRO A 192 -7.43 17.15 11.98
CA PRO A 192 -6.70 16.28 12.89
C PRO A 192 -6.40 16.93 14.25
N ASN A 193 -6.09 18.23 14.25
CA ASN A 193 -5.85 18.98 15.48
C ASN A 193 -7.11 19.13 16.32
N GLU A 194 -8.25 19.47 15.70
CA GLU A 194 -9.53 19.53 16.39
C GLU A 194 -9.91 18.16 16.96
N LEU A 195 -9.75 17.10 16.17
CA LEU A 195 -10.02 15.73 16.59
C LEU A 195 -9.24 15.40 17.87
N LEU A 196 -7.92 15.64 17.87
CA LEU A 196 -7.03 15.38 19.01
C LEU A 196 -7.43 16.19 20.25
N SER A 197 -7.81 17.46 20.06
CA SER A 197 -8.18 18.36 21.16
C SER A 197 -9.47 17.95 21.88
N ARG A 198 -10.35 17.24 21.19
CA ARG A 198 -11.68 16.84 21.67
C ARG A 198 -11.82 15.32 21.80
N LEU A 199 -10.73 14.58 21.81
CA LEU A 199 -10.78 13.14 22.05
C LEU A 199 -11.41 12.86 23.42
N GLY A 200 -12.31 11.87 23.45
CA GLY A 200 -12.88 11.39 24.70
C GLY A 200 -11.88 10.58 25.53
N GLU A 201 -12.39 10.00 26.61
CA GLU A 201 -11.62 9.28 27.63
C GLU A 201 -10.90 8.02 27.11
N PHE A 202 -11.33 7.51 25.94
CA PHE A 202 -10.72 6.36 25.29
C PHE A 202 -9.65 6.74 24.24
N GLY A 203 -9.40 8.04 24.03
CA GLY A 203 -8.43 8.51 23.04
C GLY A 203 -8.72 7.96 21.65
N GLN A 204 -7.73 7.29 21.05
CA GLN A 204 -7.83 6.67 19.72
C GLN A 204 -8.31 5.22 19.76
N TYR A 205 -8.67 4.68 20.93
CA TYR A 205 -9.12 3.30 21.07
C TYR A 205 -10.63 3.16 20.93
N CYS A 206 -11.08 2.03 20.39
CA CYS A 206 -12.49 1.75 20.22
C CYS A 206 -13.19 1.44 21.56
N PRO A 207 -14.11 2.29 22.06
CA PRO A 207 -14.78 2.07 23.34
C PRO A 207 -15.71 0.83 23.31
N VAL A 208 -16.37 0.59 22.18
CA VAL A 208 -17.30 -0.53 22.00
C VAL A 208 -16.57 -1.89 22.05
N SER A 209 -15.40 -1.97 21.41
CA SER A 209 -14.60 -3.20 21.41
C SER A 209 -14.04 -3.51 22.80
N LEU A 210 -13.64 -2.47 23.54
CA LEU A 210 -13.18 -2.62 24.91
C LEU A 210 -14.32 -3.05 25.84
N ALA A 211 -15.51 -2.45 25.70
CA ALA A 211 -16.65 -2.75 26.56
C ALA A 211 -17.23 -4.16 26.36
N GLU A 212 -17.38 -4.62 25.11
CA GLU A 212 -18.02 -5.91 24.83
C GLU A 212 -17.06 -7.09 24.77
N ARG A 213 -15.84 -6.87 24.28
CA ARG A 213 -14.86 -7.95 24.01
C ARG A 213 -13.63 -7.87 24.89
N GLU A 214 -13.45 -6.81 25.68
CA GLU A 214 -12.19 -6.53 26.40
C GLU A 214 -10.99 -6.51 25.44
N GLU A 215 -11.18 -5.92 24.26
CA GLU A 215 -10.15 -5.80 23.22
C GLU A 215 -9.73 -4.35 23.03
N LEU A 216 -8.43 -4.10 23.17
CA LEU A 216 -7.78 -2.84 22.83
C LEU A 216 -7.54 -2.79 21.32
N ILE A 217 -8.40 -2.11 20.59
CA ILE A 217 -8.22 -1.87 19.15
C ILE A 217 -7.84 -0.41 18.96
N ASP A 218 -6.58 -0.20 18.58
CA ASP A 218 -6.07 1.12 18.23
C ASP A 218 -6.62 1.53 16.86
N CYS A 219 -7.26 2.69 16.79
CA CYS A 219 -7.80 3.26 15.56
C CYS A 219 -6.92 4.39 15.02
N SER A 220 -5.69 4.58 15.54
CA SER A 220 -4.77 5.63 15.09
C SER A 220 -4.28 5.44 13.65
N ASP A 221 -4.18 4.19 13.18
CA ASP A 221 -3.57 3.86 11.89
C ASP A 221 -4.37 4.40 10.69
N SER A 222 -5.68 4.59 10.83
CA SER A 222 -6.51 5.17 9.79
C SER A 222 -6.78 6.65 10.08
N PRO A 223 -6.37 7.59 9.20
CA PRO A 223 -6.72 8.99 9.35
C PRO A 223 -8.21 9.24 9.09
N SER A 224 -8.92 8.31 8.45
CA SER A 224 -10.32 8.47 8.08
C SER A 224 -11.24 8.58 9.30
N LEU A 225 -12.17 9.54 9.24
CA LEU A 225 -13.22 9.72 10.24
C LEU A 225 -14.51 8.95 9.94
N LYS A 226 -14.48 8.02 8.96
CA LYS A 226 -15.65 7.24 8.54
C LYS A 226 -16.34 6.50 9.68
N PHE A 227 -15.56 5.99 10.64
CA PHE A 227 -16.05 5.27 11.81
C PHE A 227 -15.89 6.06 13.11
N ALA A 228 -15.98 7.38 13.04
CA ALA A 228 -15.90 8.25 14.20
C ALA A 228 -17.28 8.86 14.52
N ALA A 229 -17.50 9.13 15.80
CA ALA A 229 -18.73 9.73 16.29
C ALA A 229 -18.44 10.73 17.40
N GLU A 230 -19.32 11.73 17.51
CA GLU A 230 -19.35 12.66 18.62
C GLU A 230 -20.42 12.23 19.61
N PHE A 231 -20.10 12.33 20.90
CA PHE A 231 -21.07 12.27 21.97
C PHE A 231 -20.69 13.26 23.07
N ARG A 232 -21.63 14.12 23.46
CA ARG A 232 -21.45 15.13 24.53
C ARG A 232 -20.17 15.97 24.36
N GLY A 233 -19.90 16.44 23.14
CA GLY A 233 -18.74 17.28 22.85
C GLY A 233 -17.41 16.56 22.63
N HIS A 234 -17.35 15.25 22.88
CA HIS A 234 -16.14 14.44 22.74
C HIS A 234 -16.20 13.52 21.52
N TYR A 235 -15.06 13.30 20.87
CA TYR A 235 -14.91 12.44 19.72
C TYR A 235 -14.40 11.05 20.12
N TYR A 236 -15.00 10.03 19.51
CA TYR A 236 -14.65 8.63 19.70
C TYR A 236 -14.49 7.97 18.33
N LYS A 237 -13.43 7.16 18.18
CA LYS A 237 -13.22 6.34 16.98
C LYS A 237 -13.63 4.90 17.24
N MET A 238 -14.19 4.25 16.23
CA MET A 238 -14.65 2.88 16.30
C MET A 238 -13.87 2.01 15.33
N ALA A 239 -13.68 0.75 15.69
CA ALA A 239 -12.93 -0.22 14.90
C ALA A 239 -13.58 -0.51 13.54
N GLY A 240 -14.87 -0.23 13.39
CA GLY A 240 -15.60 -0.44 12.14
C GLY A 240 -17.06 -0.01 12.20
N GLN A 241 -17.79 -0.29 11.12
CA GLN A 241 -19.20 0.09 10.97
C GLN A 241 -20.10 -0.54 12.03
N LYS A 242 -19.87 -1.81 12.38
CA LYS A 242 -20.71 -2.54 13.36
C LYS A 242 -20.63 -1.89 14.74
N GLU A 243 -19.43 -1.51 15.14
CA GLU A 243 -19.15 -0.84 16.40
C GLU A 243 -19.72 0.60 16.39
N LEU A 244 -19.58 1.34 15.28
CA LEU A 244 -20.21 2.65 15.10
C LEU A 244 -21.74 2.56 15.25
N ASP A 245 -22.40 1.62 14.59
CA ASP A 245 -23.87 1.49 14.65
C ASP A 245 -24.37 1.21 16.07
N LYS A 246 -23.60 0.44 16.85
CA LYS A 246 -23.89 0.19 18.27
C LYS A 246 -23.70 1.46 19.11
N PHE A 247 -22.59 2.16 18.91
CA PHE A 247 -22.30 3.41 19.60
C PHE A 247 -23.37 4.47 19.34
N LEU A 248 -23.81 4.62 18.08
CA LEU A 248 -24.86 5.58 17.71
C LEU A 248 -26.21 5.26 18.35
N LYS A 249 -26.50 3.99 18.64
CA LYS A 249 -27.76 3.57 19.29
C LYS A 249 -27.76 3.84 20.78
N THR A 250 -26.70 3.43 21.49
CA THR A 250 -26.61 3.51 22.95
C THR A 250 -25.20 3.90 23.40
N PRO A 251 -24.77 5.16 23.19
CA PRO A 251 -23.40 5.60 23.49
C PRO A 251 -23.09 5.57 24.99
N GLU A 252 -24.09 5.81 25.83
CA GLU A 252 -23.94 5.89 27.29
C GLU A 252 -23.33 4.63 27.90
N LEU A 253 -23.64 3.45 27.35
CA LEU A 253 -23.09 2.17 27.83
C LEU A 253 -21.59 2.01 27.56
N TYR A 254 -21.04 2.80 26.64
CA TYR A 254 -19.67 2.69 26.17
C TYR A 254 -18.78 3.84 26.65
N VAL A 255 -19.35 4.88 27.25
CA VAL A 255 -18.61 6.03 27.82
C VAL A 255 -18.76 6.11 29.33
N PRO A 256 -17.80 6.71 30.06
CA PRO A 256 -17.96 6.96 31.48
C PRO A 256 -19.24 7.77 31.77
N PRO A 257 -19.99 7.47 32.84
CA PRO A 257 -19.65 6.57 33.94
C PRO A 257 -20.14 5.11 33.79
N LEU A 258 -20.93 4.78 32.75
CA LEU A 258 -21.52 3.44 32.61
C LEU A 258 -20.63 2.46 31.86
N ALA A 259 -19.54 2.92 31.26
CA ALA A 259 -18.56 2.07 30.61
C ALA A 259 -18.05 0.98 31.57
N PRO A 260 -18.10 -0.31 31.19
CA PRO A 260 -17.74 -1.41 32.08
C PRO A 260 -16.24 -1.44 32.41
N TYR A 261 -15.41 -1.00 31.46
CA TYR A 261 -13.96 -1.00 31.59
C TYR A 261 -13.40 0.36 31.16
N PRO A 262 -12.66 1.07 32.04
CA PRO A 262 -11.96 2.28 31.65
C PRO A 262 -10.77 1.94 30.74
N LEU A 263 -10.31 2.92 29.95
CA LEU A 263 -9.05 2.77 29.24
C LEU A 263 -7.90 2.59 30.25
N PRO A 264 -7.01 1.60 30.08
CA PRO A 264 -5.82 1.48 30.90
C PRO A 264 -4.96 2.75 30.84
N LEU A 265 -4.26 3.05 31.94
CA LEU A 265 -3.27 4.14 31.97
C LEU A 265 -2.23 3.96 30.87
N LEU A 266 -1.68 5.08 30.36
CA LEU A 266 -0.76 5.08 29.21
C LEU A 266 0.42 4.10 29.36
N ASN A 267 0.97 3.97 30.57
CA ASN A 267 2.10 3.05 30.86
C ASN A 267 1.72 1.56 30.76
N ASN A 268 0.42 1.26 30.80
CA ASN A 268 -0.15 -0.07 30.67
C ASN A 268 -0.79 -0.30 29.30
N LEU A 269 -0.51 0.54 28.29
CA LEU A 269 -0.94 0.28 26.91
C LEU A 269 0.19 -0.37 26.11
N PRO A 270 -0.12 -1.35 25.25
CA PRO A 270 0.88 -1.97 24.39
C PRO A 270 1.31 -1.00 23.29
N LYS A 271 2.61 -0.72 23.20
CA LYS A 271 3.20 0.14 22.17
C LYS A 271 4.01 -0.69 21.19
N ARG A 272 3.62 -0.67 19.92
CA ARG A 272 4.41 -1.27 18.83
C ARG A 272 5.75 -0.51 18.71
N LEU A 273 6.83 -1.26 18.55
CA LEU A 273 8.18 -0.71 18.39
C LEU A 273 8.71 -0.97 16.98
N THR A 274 9.52 -0.04 16.48
CA THR A 274 10.33 -0.25 15.28
C THR A 274 11.67 -0.90 15.64
N ILE A 275 12.38 -1.42 14.64
CA ILE A 275 13.72 -2.00 14.82
C ILE A 275 14.69 -0.98 15.45
N ALA A 276 14.55 0.30 15.10
CA ALA A 276 15.37 1.37 15.67
C ALA A 276 15.07 1.58 17.16
N ASP A 277 13.79 1.57 17.54
CA ASP A 277 13.37 1.69 18.94
C ASP A 277 13.88 0.51 19.78
N VAL A 278 13.80 -0.72 19.26
CA VAL A 278 14.30 -1.90 19.97
C VAL A 278 15.81 -1.80 20.19
N LYS A 279 16.58 -1.32 19.20
CA LYS A 279 18.03 -1.11 19.35
C LYS A 279 18.36 -0.01 20.37
N ALA A 280 17.54 1.04 20.44
CA ALA A 280 17.72 2.12 21.41
C ALA A 280 17.44 1.67 22.86
N LEU A 281 16.64 0.63 23.05
CA LEU A 281 16.34 0.05 24.37
C LEU A 281 17.44 -0.88 24.90
N PHE A 282 18.53 -1.12 24.16
CA PHE A 282 19.66 -1.90 24.67
C PHE A 282 20.26 -1.25 25.95
N PRO A 283 20.52 -2.00 27.05
CA PRO A 283 20.67 -3.46 27.17
C PRO A 283 19.42 -4.21 27.69
N MET A 284 18.22 -3.66 27.54
CA MET A 284 16.99 -4.30 27.97
C MET A 284 16.79 -5.67 27.30
N GLN A 285 16.55 -6.70 28.11
CA GLN A 285 16.33 -8.05 27.60
C GLN A 285 14.86 -8.25 27.23
N ALA A 286 14.62 -9.04 26.17
CA ALA A 286 13.27 -9.45 25.81
C ALA A 286 12.70 -10.42 26.87
N GLU A 287 11.46 -10.17 27.27
CA GLU A 287 10.69 -11.06 28.13
C GLU A 287 10.56 -12.43 27.44
N LEU A 288 10.45 -13.50 28.24
CA LEU A 288 10.47 -14.88 27.75
C LEU A 288 11.71 -15.17 26.87
N GLN A 289 12.84 -14.50 27.10
CA GLN A 289 14.09 -14.68 26.33
C GLN A 289 13.91 -14.54 24.81
N GLY A 290 12.93 -13.73 24.38
CA GLY A 290 12.62 -13.51 22.96
C GLY A 290 11.71 -14.56 22.32
N PHE A 291 11.17 -15.52 23.08
CA PHE A 291 10.13 -16.42 22.60
C PHE A 291 8.77 -15.73 22.52
N CYS A 292 7.98 -16.07 21.50
CA CYS A 292 6.67 -15.48 21.29
C CYS A 292 5.67 -15.89 22.40
N PRO A 293 5.11 -14.94 23.18
CA PRO A 293 4.13 -15.25 24.24
C PRO A 293 2.85 -15.88 23.70
N VAL A 294 2.42 -15.47 22.51
CA VAL A 294 1.16 -15.90 21.91
C VAL A 294 1.23 -17.36 21.46
N THR A 295 2.33 -17.77 20.81
CA THR A 295 2.51 -19.19 20.44
C THR A 295 2.58 -20.05 21.69
N PHE A 296 3.29 -19.58 22.71
CA PHE A 296 3.49 -20.35 23.92
C PHE A 296 2.17 -20.61 24.65
N LEU A 297 1.32 -19.59 24.80
CA LEU A 297 0.02 -19.77 25.43
C LEU A 297 -0.94 -20.59 24.56
N ASP A 298 -1.03 -20.31 23.25
CA ASP A 298 -1.92 -21.02 22.33
C ASP A 298 -1.55 -22.51 22.22
N GLY A 299 -0.25 -22.81 22.27
CA GLY A 299 0.30 -24.16 22.32
C GLY A 299 0.18 -24.85 23.68
N LYS A 300 -0.62 -24.29 24.60
CA LYS A 300 -0.85 -24.82 25.96
C LYS A 300 0.44 -24.96 26.76
N GLN A 301 1.36 -24.00 26.61
CA GLN A 301 2.64 -23.92 27.32
C GLN A 301 3.55 -25.14 27.08
N ARG A 302 3.44 -25.76 25.91
CA ARG A 302 4.26 -26.91 25.52
C ARG A 302 5.60 -26.48 24.94
N TYR A 303 6.57 -27.39 25.01
CA TYR A 303 7.91 -27.17 24.51
C TYR A 303 7.94 -26.90 23.00
N GLU A 304 7.10 -27.59 22.22
CA GLU A 304 7.02 -27.44 20.76
C GLU A 304 6.47 -26.07 20.31
N ALA A 305 5.84 -25.33 21.23
CA ALA A 305 5.22 -24.04 20.97
C ALA A 305 6.11 -22.84 21.34
N LEU A 306 7.32 -23.10 21.86
CA LEU A 306 8.36 -22.10 22.10
C LEU A 306 9.05 -21.76 20.77
N VAL A 307 8.47 -20.78 20.07
CA VAL A 307 8.97 -20.30 18.79
C VAL A 307 9.67 -18.95 19.01
N PRO A 308 10.92 -18.77 18.54
CA PRO A 308 11.60 -17.48 18.64
C PRO A 308 10.85 -16.42 17.83
N GLY A 309 10.72 -15.22 18.38
CA GLY A 309 10.15 -14.08 17.68
C GLY A 309 11.16 -13.35 16.78
N ASP A 310 10.65 -12.51 15.89
CA ASP A 310 11.42 -11.60 15.06
C ASP A 310 11.39 -10.18 15.65
N ILE A 311 12.54 -9.50 15.66
CA ILE A 311 12.70 -8.13 16.17
C ILE A 311 11.82 -7.13 15.41
N GLU A 312 11.44 -7.44 14.16
CA GLU A 312 10.47 -6.65 13.39
C GLU A 312 9.09 -6.58 14.06
N TYR A 313 8.73 -7.60 14.83
CA TYR A 313 7.46 -7.70 15.55
C TYR A 313 7.71 -7.56 17.05
N ALA A 314 8.01 -6.33 17.50
CA ALA A 314 8.27 -6.03 18.90
C ALA A 314 7.20 -5.10 19.51
N VAL A 315 6.86 -5.35 20.77
CA VAL A 315 5.91 -4.53 21.55
C VAL A 315 6.49 -4.24 22.93
N LEU A 316 6.41 -2.99 23.36
CA LEU A 316 6.66 -2.58 24.74
C LEU A 316 5.34 -2.62 25.51
N TYR A 317 5.30 -3.35 26.62
CA TYR A 317 4.13 -3.41 27.48
C TYR A 317 4.57 -3.48 28.95
N ARG A 318 4.11 -2.54 29.79
CA ARG A 318 4.48 -2.45 31.21
C ARG A 318 5.99 -2.50 31.45
N GLU A 319 6.73 -1.69 30.70
CA GLU A 319 8.20 -1.63 30.76
C GLU A 319 8.89 -2.97 30.48
N LYS A 320 8.24 -3.87 29.73
CA LYS A 320 8.80 -5.15 29.27
C LYS A 320 8.73 -5.25 27.75
N LEU A 321 9.79 -5.79 27.16
CA LEU A 321 9.93 -5.97 25.72
C LEU A 321 9.43 -7.36 25.33
N TYR A 322 8.42 -7.45 24.48
CA TYR A 322 7.90 -8.70 23.94
C TYR A 322 8.18 -8.78 22.43
N ILE A 323 8.58 -9.95 21.96
CA ILE A 323 8.91 -10.22 20.55
C ILE A 323 7.99 -11.34 20.03
N PHE A 324 7.50 -11.21 18.80
CA PHE A 324 6.52 -12.13 18.21
C PHE A 324 7.04 -12.77 16.91
N GLU A 325 6.55 -13.96 16.57
CA GLU A 325 6.97 -14.65 15.34
C GLU A 325 6.42 -13.98 14.07
N ASN A 326 5.23 -13.38 14.13
CA ASN A 326 4.60 -12.75 12.98
C ASN A 326 3.65 -11.60 13.39
N GLU A 327 3.19 -10.84 12.39
CA GLU A 327 2.26 -9.71 12.59
C GLU A 327 0.93 -10.14 13.24
N GLU A 328 0.36 -11.29 12.85
CA GLU A 328 -0.92 -11.75 13.41
C GLU A 328 -0.85 -11.98 14.92
N LYS A 329 0.27 -12.55 15.39
CA LYS A 329 0.54 -12.80 16.81
C LYS A 329 0.78 -11.51 17.57
N LEU A 330 1.51 -10.56 16.98
CA LEU A 330 1.67 -9.22 17.53
C LEU A 330 0.31 -8.55 17.73
N GLN A 331 -0.55 -8.56 16.71
CA GLN A 331 -1.89 -7.96 16.77
C GLN A 331 -2.77 -8.63 17.85
N ARG A 332 -2.70 -9.95 18.00
CA ARG A 332 -3.42 -10.65 19.07
C ARG A 332 -2.96 -10.23 20.46
N PHE A 333 -1.66 -10.02 20.65
CA PHE A 333 -1.13 -9.49 21.90
C PHE A 333 -1.58 -8.05 22.13
N MET A 334 -1.51 -7.17 21.12
CA MET A 334 -1.97 -5.78 21.23
C MET A 334 -3.45 -5.67 21.62
N ARG A 335 -4.30 -6.58 21.11
CA ARG A 335 -5.73 -6.63 21.48
C ARG A 335 -5.95 -7.04 22.94
N LYS A 336 -5.22 -8.03 23.44
CA LYS A 336 -5.43 -8.61 24.79
C LYS A 336 -4.11 -8.87 25.52
N PRO A 337 -3.35 -7.83 25.88
CA PRO A 337 -2.04 -8.03 26.50
C PRO A 337 -2.15 -8.66 27.89
N GLU A 338 -3.25 -8.39 28.62
CA GLU A 338 -3.55 -8.97 29.94
C GLU A 338 -3.53 -10.51 29.97
N LYS A 339 -3.85 -11.16 28.85
CA LYS A 339 -3.87 -12.62 28.73
C LYS A 339 -2.47 -13.24 28.66
N TYR A 340 -1.49 -12.50 28.14
CA TYR A 340 -0.18 -13.05 27.76
C TYR A 340 0.98 -12.58 28.65
N TRP A 341 0.83 -11.50 29.42
CA TRP A 341 1.97 -10.90 30.13
C TRP A 341 2.46 -11.69 31.35
N LYS A 342 1.60 -12.46 32.03
CA LYS A 342 1.94 -13.25 33.24
C LYS A 342 2.55 -14.62 32.94
N LEU A 343 3.04 -14.86 31.73
CA LEU A 343 3.59 -16.16 31.36
C LEU A 343 4.99 -16.36 31.96
N THR A 344 5.27 -17.58 32.41
CA THR A 344 6.58 -17.99 32.92
C THR A 344 7.15 -19.09 32.03
N LEU A 345 8.42 -18.98 31.65
CA LEU A 345 9.09 -20.00 30.86
C LEU A 345 9.27 -21.31 31.66
N PRO A 346 9.18 -22.47 30.99
CA PRO A 346 9.52 -23.75 31.62
C PRO A 346 11.04 -23.89 31.77
N HIS A 347 11.49 -24.73 32.71
CA HIS A 347 12.92 -24.98 32.94
C HIS A 347 13.67 -25.55 31.72
N LYS A 348 12.98 -26.25 30.82
CA LYS A 348 13.57 -26.84 29.62
C LYS A 348 13.24 -25.98 28.40
N LEU A 349 14.27 -25.36 27.83
CA LEU A 349 14.14 -24.47 26.67
C LEU A 349 14.70 -25.13 25.41
N PRO A 350 14.15 -24.80 24.22
CA PRO A 350 14.71 -25.28 22.97
C PRO A 350 16.11 -24.72 22.75
N PRO A 351 17.04 -25.54 22.23
CA PRO A 351 18.37 -25.07 21.89
C PRO A 351 18.26 -24.00 20.80
N LEU A 352 19.04 -22.93 20.96
CA LEU A 352 19.16 -21.89 19.94
C LEU A 352 19.77 -22.51 18.69
N LYS A 353 19.07 -22.40 17.55
CA LYS A 353 19.57 -22.88 16.27
C LYS A 353 20.57 -21.87 15.71
N GLU A 354 21.83 -22.03 16.06
CA GLU A 354 22.89 -21.22 15.46
C GLU A 354 23.20 -21.77 14.06
N PRO A 355 23.19 -20.93 13.01
CA PRO A 355 23.53 -21.37 11.67
C PRO A 355 25.02 -21.74 11.62
N ILE A 356 25.30 -23.04 11.51
CA ILE A 356 26.66 -23.54 11.32
C ILE A 356 27.04 -23.34 9.85
N VAL A 357 28.13 -22.62 9.60
CA VAL A 357 28.66 -22.43 8.25
C VAL A 357 29.18 -23.77 7.72
N LEU A 358 28.82 -24.14 6.49
CA LEU A 358 29.22 -25.42 5.87
C LEU A 358 30.74 -25.66 5.89
N THR A 359 31.53 -24.59 5.74
CA THR A 359 33.01 -24.63 5.79
C THR A 359 33.59 -24.84 7.18
N ALA A 360 32.78 -24.64 8.24
CA ALA A 360 33.19 -24.90 9.62
C ALA A 360 33.02 -26.38 10.02
N LEU A 361 32.40 -27.20 9.16
CA LEU A 361 32.23 -28.63 9.41
C LEU A 361 33.56 -29.38 9.23
N PRO A 362 33.81 -30.46 10.00
CA PRO A 362 34.89 -31.41 9.72
C PRO A 362 34.79 -31.95 8.28
N LEU A 363 35.93 -32.37 7.70
CA LEU A 363 36.01 -32.81 6.30
C LEU A 363 34.90 -33.82 5.92
N THR A 364 34.61 -34.79 6.78
CA THR A 364 33.54 -35.76 6.55
C THR A 364 32.17 -35.11 6.41
N GLY A 365 31.81 -34.19 7.33
CA GLY A 365 30.54 -33.47 7.29
C GLY A 365 30.45 -32.49 6.12
N TYR A 366 31.57 -31.83 5.76
CA TYR A 366 31.64 -31.00 4.56
C TYR A 366 31.36 -31.80 3.28
N LEU A 367 31.98 -32.97 3.13
CA LEU A 367 31.78 -33.83 1.96
C LEU A 367 30.37 -34.41 1.91
N GLU A 368 29.83 -34.82 3.06
CA GLU A 368 28.47 -35.35 3.18
C GLU A 368 27.42 -34.30 2.78
N GLN A 369 27.49 -33.11 3.38
CA GLN A 369 26.50 -32.06 3.14
C GLN A 369 26.72 -31.32 1.80
N GLY A 370 27.97 -31.18 1.35
CA GLY A 370 28.33 -30.40 0.17
C GLY A 370 28.32 -31.19 -1.15
N VAL A 371 28.74 -32.46 -1.14
CA VAL A 371 29.03 -33.20 -2.38
C VAL A 371 28.23 -34.50 -2.52
N ALA A 372 27.85 -35.15 -1.42
CA ALA A 372 27.26 -36.49 -1.46
C ALA A 372 25.99 -36.57 -2.32
N THR A 373 25.03 -35.65 -2.14
CA THR A 373 23.78 -35.65 -2.92
C THR A 373 24.04 -35.54 -4.43
N SER A 374 25.01 -34.72 -4.84
CA SER A 374 25.38 -34.53 -6.25
C SER A 374 26.07 -35.77 -6.83
N LEU A 375 26.96 -36.41 -6.06
CA LEU A 375 27.61 -37.66 -6.45
C LEU A 375 26.64 -38.83 -6.55
N ILE A 376 25.75 -38.99 -5.56
CA ILE A 376 24.72 -40.05 -5.56
C ILE A 376 23.86 -39.95 -6.82
N LYS A 377 23.41 -38.74 -7.19
CA LYS A 377 22.64 -38.51 -8.42
C LYS A 377 23.43 -38.89 -9.67
N ALA A 378 24.69 -38.47 -9.76
CA ALA A 378 25.55 -38.78 -10.91
C ALA A 378 25.83 -40.30 -11.04
N MET A 379 26.11 -40.97 -9.91
CA MET A 379 26.35 -42.42 -9.87
C MET A 379 25.11 -43.21 -10.24
N ASN A 380 23.94 -42.82 -9.73
CA ASN A 380 22.66 -43.45 -10.08
C ASN A 380 22.38 -43.31 -11.59
N ALA A 381 22.58 -42.12 -12.15
CA ALA A 381 22.40 -41.87 -13.59
C ALA A 381 23.31 -42.76 -14.47
N VAL A 382 24.59 -42.91 -14.10
CA VAL A 382 25.50 -43.86 -14.80
C VAL A 382 25.03 -45.30 -14.64
N GLY A 383 24.60 -45.68 -13.44
CA GLY A 383 24.17 -47.05 -13.12
C GLY A 383 22.93 -47.48 -13.91
N CYS A 384 22.00 -46.56 -14.15
CA CYS A 384 20.82 -46.79 -14.98
C CYS A 384 21.16 -46.86 -16.47
N LEU A 385 21.91 -45.88 -16.98
CA LEU A 385 22.18 -45.76 -18.42
C LEU A 385 23.22 -46.78 -18.92
N LYS A 386 24.19 -47.15 -18.07
CA LYS A 386 25.34 -48.04 -18.38
C LYS A 386 26.02 -47.67 -19.71
N PRO A 387 26.40 -46.38 -19.90
CA PRO A 387 26.91 -45.90 -21.18
C PRO A 387 28.22 -46.59 -21.54
N LYS A 388 28.40 -46.86 -22.84
CA LYS A 388 29.65 -47.34 -23.41
C LYS A 388 30.06 -46.43 -24.56
N PHE A 389 31.11 -45.64 -24.36
CA PHE A 389 31.63 -44.78 -25.40
C PHE A 389 32.53 -45.59 -26.35
N PRO A 390 32.44 -45.37 -27.68
CA PRO A 390 33.31 -46.00 -28.68
C PRO A 390 34.80 -45.91 -28.31
N PHE A 391 35.53 -47.02 -28.46
CA PHE A 391 36.99 -47.12 -28.25
C PHE A 391 37.54 -46.79 -26.84
N LEU A 392 36.70 -46.46 -25.86
CA LEU A 392 37.12 -46.24 -24.47
C LEU A 392 36.82 -47.45 -23.59
N SER A 393 37.48 -47.57 -22.44
CA SER A 393 37.14 -48.58 -21.42
C SER A 393 35.84 -48.21 -20.70
N VAL A 394 35.11 -49.20 -20.17
CA VAL A 394 33.86 -48.97 -19.41
C VAL A 394 34.10 -48.02 -18.23
N LYS A 395 35.22 -48.23 -17.52
CA LYS A 395 35.64 -47.38 -16.39
C LYS A 395 35.85 -45.92 -16.83
N ARG A 396 36.54 -45.69 -17.95
CA ARG A 396 36.81 -44.34 -18.45
C ARG A 396 35.53 -43.64 -18.93
N THR A 397 34.63 -44.35 -19.61
CA THR A 397 33.32 -43.82 -20.00
C THR A 397 32.49 -43.41 -18.78
N ALA A 398 32.42 -44.25 -17.74
CA ALA A 398 31.68 -43.95 -16.52
C ALA A 398 32.22 -42.69 -15.81
N LEU A 399 33.55 -42.56 -15.67
CA LEU A 399 34.18 -41.40 -15.05
C LEU A 399 33.89 -40.09 -15.81
N LEU A 400 33.96 -40.12 -17.15
CA LEU A 400 33.65 -38.97 -17.99
C LEU A 400 32.18 -38.56 -17.87
N PHE A 401 31.27 -39.53 -17.85
CA PHE A 401 29.85 -39.26 -17.64
C PHE A 401 29.61 -38.58 -16.28
N ILE A 402 30.20 -39.09 -15.19
CA ILE A 402 30.07 -38.48 -13.86
C ILE A 402 30.59 -37.04 -13.88
N ALA A 403 31.76 -36.81 -14.49
CA ALA A 403 32.34 -35.47 -14.59
C ALA A 403 31.44 -34.48 -15.37
N PHE A 404 30.88 -34.92 -16.51
CA PHE A 404 29.93 -34.11 -17.27
C PHE A 404 28.64 -33.86 -16.52
N HIS A 405 28.10 -34.87 -15.84
CA HIS A 405 26.89 -34.77 -15.03
C HIS A 405 27.08 -33.77 -13.86
N LEU A 406 28.21 -33.85 -13.14
CA LEU A 406 28.52 -32.92 -12.05
C LEU A 406 28.63 -31.48 -12.55
N LYS A 407 29.25 -31.24 -13.72
CA LYS A 407 29.36 -29.89 -14.30
C LYS A 407 28.03 -29.37 -14.87
N ALA A 408 27.21 -30.23 -15.46
CA ALA A 408 25.92 -29.87 -16.06
C ALA A 408 24.88 -29.44 -15.02
N TYR A 409 24.93 -30.04 -13.82
CA TYR A 409 23.92 -29.86 -12.77
C TYR A 409 24.43 -29.12 -11.52
N ASN A 410 25.57 -28.44 -11.58
CA ASN A 410 26.09 -27.66 -10.45
C ASN A 410 25.31 -26.32 -10.28
N PRO A 411 24.56 -26.11 -9.18
CA PRO A 411 23.78 -24.89 -8.96
C PRO A 411 24.65 -23.64 -8.80
N ASN A 412 25.90 -23.80 -8.36
CA ASN A 412 26.84 -22.69 -8.14
C ASN A 412 27.60 -22.28 -9.42
N SER A 413 27.45 -23.03 -10.52
CA SER A 413 28.06 -22.67 -11.80
C SER A 413 27.18 -21.69 -12.59
N PRO A 414 27.76 -20.72 -13.33
CA PRO A 414 27.00 -19.82 -14.19
C PRO A 414 26.11 -20.56 -15.20
N ASP A 415 24.96 -19.98 -15.55
CA ASP A 415 23.97 -20.60 -16.45
C ASP A 415 24.55 -21.02 -17.81
N TYR A 416 25.41 -20.19 -18.39
CA TYR A 416 26.10 -20.49 -19.66
C TYR A 416 26.94 -21.77 -19.56
N VAL A 417 27.66 -21.95 -18.45
CA VAL A 417 28.52 -23.14 -18.22
C VAL A 417 27.66 -24.39 -18.07
N ARG A 418 26.53 -24.30 -17.32
CA ARG A 418 25.58 -25.41 -17.20
C ARG A 418 25.01 -25.82 -18.55
N LYS A 419 24.55 -24.86 -19.37
CA LYS A 419 24.01 -25.14 -20.72
C LYS A 419 25.06 -25.81 -21.61
N LYS A 420 26.29 -25.30 -21.62
CA LYS A 420 27.41 -25.89 -22.37
C LYS A 420 27.66 -27.35 -21.98
N TYR A 421 27.70 -27.65 -20.69
CA TYR A 421 27.97 -29.02 -20.20
C TYR A 421 26.77 -29.96 -20.32
N LYS A 422 25.52 -29.46 -20.29
CA LYS A 422 24.33 -30.24 -20.66
C LYS A 422 24.39 -30.69 -22.11
N MET A 423 24.71 -29.80 -23.05
CA MET A 423 24.88 -30.15 -24.46
C MET A 423 26.04 -31.14 -24.68
N LYS A 424 27.18 -30.95 -23.97
CA LYS A 424 28.29 -31.92 -24.03
C LYS A 424 27.87 -33.30 -23.48
N LEU A 425 27.07 -33.34 -22.41
CA LEU A 425 26.55 -34.59 -21.83
C LEU A 425 25.57 -35.29 -22.78
N GLU A 426 24.63 -34.59 -23.39
CA GLU A 426 23.69 -35.14 -24.38
C GLU A 426 24.44 -35.74 -25.57
N ARG A 427 25.36 -34.98 -26.17
CA ARG A 427 26.22 -35.49 -27.24
C ARG A 427 27.01 -36.71 -26.80
N PHE A 428 27.54 -36.72 -25.58
CA PHE A 428 28.28 -37.86 -25.06
C PHE A 428 27.40 -39.13 -24.97
N ILE A 429 26.14 -38.97 -24.59
CA ILE A 429 25.15 -40.06 -24.55
C ILE A 429 24.83 -40.53 -25.98
N ASP A 430 24.58 -39.62 -26.92
CA ASP A 430 24.30 -39.95 -28.33
C ASP A 430 25.42 -40.81 -28.95
N HIS A 431 26.68 -40.45 -28.68
CA HIS A 431 27.83 -41.24 -29.15
C HIS A 431 27.89 -42.64 -28.50
N CYS A 432 27.44 -42.78 -27.25
CA CYS A 432 27.36 -44.08 -26.59
C CYS A 432 26.27 -44.98 -27.22
N GLU A 433 25.19 -44.39 -27.75
CA GLU A 433 24.12 -45.13 -28.43
C GLU A 433 24.52 -45.68 -29.81
N LEU A 434 25.64 -45.21 -30.38
CA LEU A 434 26.16 -45.72 -31.65
C LEU A 434 26.52 -47.21 -31.58
N ILE A 435 27.06 -47.68 -30.46
CA ILE A 435 27.43 -49.10 -30.29
C ILE A 435 26.21 -50.03 -30.37
N PRO A 436 25.16 -49.86 -29.53
CA PRO A 436 23.97 -50.71 -29.62
C PRO A 436 23.25 -50.55 -30.96
N TYR A 437 23.17 -49.33 -31.52
CA TYR A 437 22.57 -49.10 -32.82
C TYR A 437 23.29 -49.88 -33.94
N LEU A 438 24.62 -49.74 -34.04
CA LEU A 438 25.42 -50.45 -35.04
C LEU A 438 25.41 -51.96 -34.80
N GLY A 439 25.44 -52.40 -33.55
CA GLY A 439 25.33 -53.83 -33.20
C GLY A 439 24.03 -54.48 -33.70
N ILE A 440 22.92 -53.74 -33.72
CA ILE A 440 21.62 -54.22 -34.23
C ILE A 440 21.54 -54.14 -35.76
N LYS A 441 22.04 -53.05 -36.35
CA LYS A 441 21.84 -52.75 -37.77
C LYS A 441 22.92 -53.35 -38.69
N MET A 442 24.13 -53.62 -38.18
CA MET A 442 25.20 -54.28 -38.93
C MET A 442 24.97 -55.80 -38.99
N THR A 443 24.16 -56.24 -39.96
CA THR A 443 23.96 -57.67 -40.22
C THR A 443 25.16 -58.28 -40.92
N LYS A 444 25.42 -59.58 -40.71
CA LYS A 444 26.49 -60.33 -41.40
C LYS A 444 26.38 -60.33 -42.94
N LYS A 445 25.18 -60.06 -43.48
CA LYS A 445 24.94 -59.94 -44.93
C LYS A 445 25.07 -58.48 -45.35
N TYR A 446 25.86 -58.24 -46.39
CA TYR A 446 26.00 -56.92 -47.00
C TYR A 446 24.66 -56.45 -47.57
N LYS A 447 24.32 -55.18 -47.36
CA LYS A 447 23.18 -54.51 -47.98
C LYS A 447 23.69 -53.33 -48.79
N GLU A 448 23.18 -53.19 -50.01
CA GLU A 448 23.46 -52.01 -50.84
C GLU A 448 22.98 -50.72 -50.16
N PRO A 449 23.63 -49.57 -50.38
CA PRO A 449 23.32 -48.30 -49.70
C PRO A 449 21.83 -47.91 -49.76
N GLN A 450 21.15 -48.19 -50.88
CA GLN A 450 19.73 -47.89 -51.08
C GLN A 450 18.80 -48.68 -50.14
N ASN A 451 19.26 -49.82 -49.62
CA ASN A 451 18.52 -50.73 -48.75
C ASN A 451 18.94 -50.63 -47.27
N ARG A 452 19.75 -49.63 -46.91
CA ARG A 452 20.18 -49.34 -45.54
C ARG A 452 19.23 -48.32 -44.90
N PRO A 453 19.11 -48.29 -43.55
CA PRO A 453 18.48 -47.18 -42.86
C PRO A 453 19.13 -45.85 -43.26
N ILE A 454 18.32 -44.80 -43.43
CA ILE A 454 18.76 -43.49 -43.94
C ILE A 454 19.89 -42.87 -43.09
N ASP A 455 19.88 -43.14 -41.79
CA ASP A 455 20.84 -42.61 -40.81
C ASP A 455 22.08 -43.51 -40.61
N PHE A 456 22.13 -44.68 -41.26
CA PHE A 456 23.14 -45.70 -40.98
C PHE A 456 24.55 -45.28 -41.39
N ASP A 457 24.73 -44.81 -42.63
CA ASP A 457 26.05 -44.47 -43.16
C ASP A 457 26.65 -43.27 -42.41
N HIS A 458 25.81 -42.28 -42.07
CA HIS A 458 26.20 -41.14 -41.22
C HIS A 458 26.65 -41.61 -39.83
N LYS A 459 25.84 -42.43 -39.13
CA LYS A 459 26.18 -42.93 -37.78
C LYS A 459 27.42 -43.82 -37.78
N LEU A 460 27.64 -44.60 -38.83
CA LEU A 460 28.85 -45.42 -38.99
C LEU A 460 30.09 -44.55 -39.19
N GLN A 461 30.01 -43.50 -40.02
CA GLN A 461 31.10 -42.52 -40.16
C GLN A 461 31.37 -41.78 -38.85
N THR A 462 30.32 -41.35 -38.13
CA THR A 462 30.46 -40.75 -36.80
C THR A 462 31.16 -41.70 -35.84
N PHE A 463 30.75 -42.98 -35.78
CA PHE A 463 31.41 -43.97 -34.94
C PHE A 463 32.89 -44.09 -35.25
N LEU A 464 33.28 -44.24 -36.53
CA LEU A 464 34.68 -44.37 -36.94
C LEU A 464 35.51 -43.12 -36.65
N SER A 465 34.92 -41.92 -36.77
CA SER A 465 35.59 -40.66 -36.46
C SER A 465 35.98 -40.50 -34.99
N LEU A 466 35.37 -41.26 -34.08
CA LEU A 466 35.66 -41.19 -32.64
C LEU A 466 36.93 -41.95 -32.22
N LYS A 467 37.60 -42.65 -33.15
CA LYS A 467 38.77 -43.50 -32.85
C LYS A 467 39.97 -42.72 -32.31
N ASP A 468 40.20 -41.52 -32.83
CA ASP A 468 41.36 -40.68 -32.52
C ASP A 468 40.97 -39.35 -31.81
N VAL A 469 39.72 -39.26 -31.33
CA VAL A 469 39.18 -38.04 -30.70
C VAL A 469 39.17 -38.20 -29.17
N ASP A 470 39.79 -37.25 -28.46
CA ASP A 470 39.63 -37.15 -27.01
C ASP A 470 38.24 -36.56 -26.68
N PRO A 471 37.36 -37.28 -25.95
CA PRO A 471 36.03 -36.77 -25.59
C PRO A 471 36.05 -35.51 -24.70
N LEU A 472 37.23 -35.12 -24.18
CA LEU A 472 37.41 -33.92 -23.37
C LEU A 472 37.71 -32.66 -24.19
N ALA A 473 38.10 -32.78 -25.46
CA ALA A 473 38.16 -31.67 -26.41
C ALA A 473 36.74 -31.08 -26.61
#